data_AF-A0A2K4FQ57-F1
#
_entry.id   AF-A0A2K4FQ57-F1
#
_cell.length_a   1.000
_cell.length_b   1.000
_cell.length_c   1.000
_cell.angle_alpha   90.00
_cell.angle_beta   90.00
_cell.angle_gamma   90.00
#
_symmetry.space_group_name_H-M   'P 1'
#
loop_
_entity.id
_entity.type
_entity.pdbx_description
1 polymer ?
#
loop_
_entity_poly.entity_id
_entity_poly.type
_entity_poly.pdbx_seq_one_letter_code
_entity_poly.pdbx_strand_id
1 'polypeptide(L)'
;MSLLHHWEHEFDKVKVRLHGLVTRLEMSWKKLVNDLEPEEFQAIVKLLQRGHDQARHVIEHGDLPDDEPAVPWELAHGLSILKIGNPTPLPQSEDELPTRVLKDGTLLGCRKWELLDLLWSEALLKWIENLRHHAPFATNPALVKMDSDVVLAIAGDWGTGPFDSHAPAVAVANQMQLAQADFTIHLGDVYYAGTHSQEDVDMVGWPQGKHGSFTLNSNHEMYSGAHGYFKELAKRFPVQQGTSYFALYNDDWLVVGLDSAYASDAMNLYMDGTLNTQQIEWMKTLPKRKKLMVLSHHQGFDISGHNKTALYQPVCDALGREPDYWYWGHLHNGICYATQGGLHARCAGHGAIPYGTTSELNGHARVLWSETQLAGDEAYPERVLNGYVKVRLVGDNIEETFYGEDGSVRWSSK
;
A
#
# COMPACT_ATOMS: atom_id res chain seq x y z
N MET A 1 -9.70 50.29 -3.22
CA MET A 1 -10.90 49.59 -3.74
C MET A 1 -10.58 48.45 -4.74
N SER A 2 -9.33 48.20 -5.18
CA SER A 2 -9.06 47.16 -6.20
C SER A 2 -8.62 45.78 -5.65
N LEU A 3 -8.13 45.69 -4.41
CA LEU A 3 -7.74 44.42 -3.80
C LEU A 3 -8.95 43.57 -3.36
N LEU A 4 -9.97 44.19 -2.76
CA LEU A 4 -11.19 43.50 -2.31
C LEU A 4 -11.96 42.84 -3.46
N HIS A 5 -12.15 43.53 -4.59
CA HIS A 5 -12.80 42.96 -5.77
C HIS A 5 -12.00 41.85 -6.45
N HIS A 6 -10.66 41.85 -6.34
CA HIS A 6 -9.84 40.76 -6.83
C HIS A 6 -10.03 39.49 -5.98
N TRP A 7 -10.06 39.63 -4.65
CA TRP A 7 -10.29 38.52 -3.74
C TRP A 7 -11.73 37.96 -3.83
N GLU A 8 -12.74 38.82 -4.00
CA GLU A 8 -14.13 38.39 -4.25
C GLU A 8 -14.23 37.57 -5.55
N HIS A 9 -13.59 38.03 -6.62
CA HIS A 9 -13.60 37.35 -7.91
C HIS A 9 -12.84 36.00 -7.89
N GLU A 10 -11.72 35.90 -7.17
CA GLU A 10 -11.02 34.63 -6.97
C GLU A 10 -11.83 33.69 -6.06
N PHE A 11 -12.49 34.23 -5.03
CA PHE A 11 -13.39 33.45 -4.17
C PHE A 11 -14.60 32.90 -4.95
N ASP A 12 -15.22 33.70 -5.81
CA ASP A 12 -16.33 33.26 -6.66
C ASP A 12 -15.89 32.20 -7.69
N LYS A 13 -14.68 32.32 -8.26
CA LYS A 13 -14.09 31.26 -9.09
C LYS A 13 -13.89 29.97 -8.33
N VAL A 14 -13.36 30.04 -7.10
CA VAL A 14 -13.19 28.88 -6.22
C VAL A 14 -14.54 28.26 -5.89
N LYS A 15 -15.55 29.08 -5.57
CA LYS A 15 -16.91 28.63 -5.26
C LYS A 15 -17.60 27.97 -6.45
N VAL A 16 -17.48 28.51 -7.66
CA VAL A 16 -18.02 27.89 -8.88
C VAL A 16 -17.30 26.58 -9.21
N ARG A 17 -15.97 26.53 -9.04
CA ARG A 17 -15.20 25.27 -9.20
C ARG A 17 -15.61 24.22 -8.18
N LEU A 18 -15.76 24.61 -6.92
CA LEU A 18 -16.21 23.74 -5.83
C LEU A 18 -17.64 23.24 -6.07
N HIS A 19 -18.55 24.13 -6.47
CA HIS A 19 -19.92 23.75 -6.82
C HIS A 19 -19.96 22.78 -8.00
N GLY A 20 -19.20 23.04 -9.07
CA GLY A 20 -19.09 22.12 -10.20
C GLY A 20 -18.49 20.77 -9.82
N LEU A 21 -17.60 20.72 -8.82
CA LEU A 21 -17.02 19.48 -8.29
C LEU A 21 -18.05 18.70 -7.47
N VAL A 22 -18.81 19.38 -6.60
CA VAL A 22 -19.94 18.80 -5.86
C VAL A 22 -21.01 18.25 -6.81
N THR A 23 -21.40 19.00 -7.85
CA THR A 23 -22.37 18.52 -8.84
C THR A 23 -21.86 17.30 -9.61
N ARG A 24 -20.56 17.27 -9.97
CA ARG A 24 -19.97 16.07 -10.58
C ARG A 24 -19.99 14.88 -9.63
N LEU A 25 -19.67 15.08 -8.35
CA LEU A 25 -19.70 14.03 -7.34
C LEU A 25 -21.14 13.51 -7.14
N GLU A 26 -22.14 14.39 -7.08
CA GLU A 26 -23.55 14.00 -7.01
C GLU A 26 -24.05 13.28 -8.27
N MET A 27 -23.60 13.69 -9.46
CA MET A 27 -23.95 13.01 -10.72
C MET A 27 -23.24 11.66 -10.86
N SER A 28 -21.95 11.58 -10.52
CA SER A 28 -21.21 10.32 -10.46
C SER A 28 -21.89 9.38 -9.47
N TRP A 29 -22.20 9.85 -8.27
CA TRP A 29 -22.93 9.06 -7.27
C TRP A 29 -24.29 8.58 -7.77
N LYS A 30 -25.10 9.45 -8.40
CA LYS A 30 -26.38 9.03 -8.99
C LYS A 30 -26.20 8.00 -10.09
N LYS A 31 -25.23 8.19 -10.98
CA LYS A 31 -24.92 7.21 -12.03
C LYS A 31 -24.53 5.87 -11.41
N LEU A 32 -23.69 5.93 -10.39
CA LEU A 32 -23.18 4.78 -9.67
C LEU A 32 -24.28 3.99 -8.94
N VAL A 33 -25.18 4.67 -8.24
CA VAL A 33 -26.36 4.05 -7.62
C VAL A 33 -27.28 3.43 -8.67
N ASN A 34 -27.39 4.03 -9.86
CA ASN A 34 -28.20 3.46 -10.94
C ASN A 34 -27.55 2.22 -11.58
N ASP A 35 -26.23 2.09 -11.51
CA ASP A 35 -25.47 0.97 -12.07
C ASP A 35 -25.36 -0.22 -11.08
N LEU A 36 -25.72 -0.02 -9.80
CA LEU A 36 -25.70 -1.05 -8.75
C LEU A 36 -27.06 -1.77 -8.62
N GLU A 37 -27.02 -3.10 -8.43
CA GLU A 37 -28.23 -3.83 -8.03
C GLU A 37 -28.68 -3.40 -6.62
N PRO A 38 -29.99 -3.41 -6.31
CA PRO A 38 -30.50 -2.94 -5.02
C PRO A 38 -29.85 -3.63 -3.80
N GLU A 39 -29.56 -4.92 -3.90
CA GLU A 39 -28.90 -5.68 -2.81
C GLU A 39 -27.45 -5.24 -2.60
N GLU A 40 -26.71 -4.99 -3.68
CA GLU A 40 -25.33 -4.49 -3.63
C GLU A 40 -25.28 -3.09 -3.04
N PHE A 41 -26.19 -2.20 -3.47
CA PHE A 41 -26.31 -0.87 -2.89
C PHE A 41 -26.56 -0.94 -1.38
N GLN A 42 -27.46 -1.82 -0.91
CA GLN A 42 -27.70 -2.02 0.52
C GLN A 42 -26.49 -2.59 1.25
N ALA A 43 -25.72 -3.48 0.63
CA ALA A 43 -24.48 -4.01 1.20
C ALA A 43 -23.43 -2.88 1.38
N ILE A 44 -23.25 -2.03 0.38
CA ILE A 44 -22.36 -0.86 0.46
C ILE A 44 -22.82 0.09 1.57
N VAL A 45 -24.11 0.43 1.63
CA VAL A 45 -24.64 1.30 2.70
C VAL A 45 -24.37 0.73 4.09
N LYS A 46 -24.55 -0.59 4.29
CA LYS A 46 -24.22 -1.26 5.56
C LYS A 46 -22.73 -1.20 5.86
N LEU A 47 -21.88 -1.39 4.87
CA LEU A 47 -20.43 -1.32 5.02
C LEU A 47 -19.98 0.10 5.42
N LEU A 48 -20.54 1.13 4.77
CA LEU A 48 -20.31 2.54 5.13
C LEU A 48 -20.78 2.87 6.54
N GLN A 49 -21.95 2.35 6.95
CA GLN A 49 -22.44 2.52 8.31
C GLN A 49 -21.51 1.89 9.34
N ARG A 50 -21.07 0.66 9.10
CA ARG A 50 -20.12 -0.01 9.98
C ARG A 50 -18.78 0.71 10.05
N GLY A 51 -18.23 1.16 8.92
CA GLY A 51 -16.97 1.92 8.91
C GLY A 51 -17.08 3.24 9.67
N HIS A 52 -18.22 3.94 9.52
CA HIS A 52 -18.51 5.13 10.32
C HIS A 52 -18.59 4.83 11.82
N ASP A 53 -19.33 3.79 12.20
CA ASP A 53 -19.53 3.41 13.60
C ASP A 53 -18.25 2.91 14.26
N GLN A 54 -17.42 2.16 13.52
CA GLN A 54 -16.08 1.75 13.97
C GLN A 54 -15.15 2.95 14.16
N ALA A 55 -15.13 3.90 13.22
CA ALA A 55 -14.34 5.13 13.37
C ALA A 55 -14.76 5.92 14.62
N ARG A 56 -16.08 6.08 14.84
CA ARG A 56 -16.63 6.69 16.07
C ARG A 56 -16.18 5.94 17.32
N HIS A 57 -16.26 4.61 17.31
CA HIS A 57 -15.86 3.77 18.44
C HIS A 57 -14.39 3.97 18.76
N VAL A 58 -13.49 3.93 17.77
CA VAL A 58 -12.05 4.13 17.93
C VAL A 58 -11.72 5.53 18.48
N ILE A 59 -12.41 6.58 18.03
CA ILE A 59 -12.22 7.94 18.55
C ILE A 59 -12.52 8.01 20.05
N GLU A 60 -13.56 7.30 20.50
CA GLU A 60 -14.05 7.31 21.87
C GLU A 60 -13.27 6.35 22.79
N HIS A 61 -12.87 5.18 22.29
CA HIS A 61 -12.33 4.07 23.09
C HIS A 61 -10.85 3.78 22.85
N GLY A 62 -10.29 4.23 21.73
CA GLY A 62 -8.88 4.07 21.37
C GLY A 62 -8.49 2.73 20.72
N ASP A 63 -9.46 1.86 20.44
CA ASP A 63 -9.25 0.60 19.71
C ASP A 63 -10.50 0.27 18.87
N LEU A 64 -10.35 -0.64 17.90
CA LEU A 64 -11.48 -1.16 17.12
C LEU A 64 -12.36 -2.05 18.01
N PRO A 65 -13.68 -2.10 17.75
CA PRO A 65 -14.57 -3.04 18.44
C PRO A 65 -14.25 -4.49 18.02
N ASP A 66 -14.55 -5.45 18.88
CA ASP A 66 -14.21 -6.87 18.71
C ASP A 66 -15.38 -7.74 18.20
N ASP A 67 -16.51 -7.11 17.88
CA ASP A 67 -17.76 -7.76 17.49
C ASP A 67 -17.91 -8.00 15.98
N GLU A 68 -17.23 -7.19 15.15
CA GLU A 68 -17.28 -7.26 13.69
C GLU A 68 -15.90 -7.09 13.03
N PRO A 69 -15.73 -7.58 11.78
CA PRO A 69 -14.51 -7.33 11.01
C PRO A 69 -14.26 -5.83 10.79
N ALA A 70 -12.99 -5.44 10.86
CA ALA A 70 -12.56 -4.07 10.56
C ALA A 70 -12.97 -3.66 9.15
N VAL A 71 -13.41 -2.41 9.01
CA VAL A 71 -13.70 -1.77 7.74
C VAL A 71 -12.55 -0.83 7.40
N PRO A 72 -12.06 -0.82 6.15
CA PRO A 72 -11.01 0.11 5.75
C PRO A 72 -11.42 1.57 5.93
N TRP A 73 -10.46 2.39 6.34
CA TRP A 73 -10.69 3.77 6.75
C TRP A 73 -11.11 4.69 5.60
N GLU A 74 -10.86 4.26 4.36
CA GLU A 74 -11.35 4.85 3.11
C GLU A 74 -12.87 5.06 3.10
N LEU A 75 -13.58 4.27 3.89
CA LEU A 75 -15.03 4.32 3.99
C LEU A 75 -15.57 5.16 5.16
N ALA A 76 -14.72 5.60 6.09
CA ALA A 76 -15.14 6.21 7.35
C ALA A 76 -16.02 7.46 7.14
N HIS A 77 -15.65 8.31 6.17
CA HIS A 77 -16.41 9.52 5.81
C HIS A 77 -17.54 9.26 4.80
N GLY A 78 -17.70 8.04 4.30
CA GLY A 78 -18.54 7.75 3.15
C GLY A 78 -20.02 8.12 3.33
N LEU A 79 -20.60 7.91 4.52
CA LEU A 79 -21.98 8.35 4.79
C LEU A 79 -22.14 9.88 4.63
N SER A 80 -21.18 10.65 5.13
CA SER A 80 -21.20 12.11 5.08
C SER A 80 -20.98 12.63 3.66
N ILE A 81 -20.00 12.08 2.94
CA ILE A 81 -19.67 12.45 1.56
C ILE A 81 -20.82 12.15 0.61
N LEU A 82 -21.47 11.00 0.78
CA LEU A 82 -22.54 10.54 -0.10
C LEU A 82 -23.93 11.00 0.35
N LYS A 83 -24.01 11.75 1.47
CA LYS A 83 -25.25 12.29 2.06
C LYS A 83 -26.29 11.18 2.33
N ILE A 84 -25.82 10.05 2.86
CA ILE A 84 -26.67 8.89 3.18
C ILE A 84 -27.12 9.00 4.64
N GLY A 85 -28.43 9.14 4.86
CA GLY A 85 -28.98 9.34 6.20
C GLY A 85 -28.58 10.71 6.77
N ASN A 86 -28.40 10.78 8.10
CA ASN A 86 -27.94 11.97 8.81
C ASN A 86 -26.86 11.56 9.84
N PRO A 87 -25.69 11.07 9.40
CA PRO A 87 -24.62 10.66 10.31
C PRO A 87 -24.11 11.87 11.10
N THR A 88 -23.64 11.63 12.32
CA THR A 88 -22.89 12.67 13.05
C THR A 88 -21.53 12.81 12.37
N PRO A 89 -21.10 14.00 11.91
CA PRO A 89 -19.82 14.13 11.22
C PRO A 89 -18.66 13.61 12.09
N LEU A 90 -17.73 12.90 11.45
CA LEU A 90 -16.43 12.59 12.04
C LEU A 90 -15.57 13.86 12.07
N PRO A 91 -14.57 13.96 12.97
CA PRO A 91 -13.59 15.03 12.95
C PRO A 91 -12.93 15.19 11.57
N GLN A 92 -12.65 16.43 11.20
CA GLN A 92 -12.08 16.82 9.90
C GLN A 92 -10.86 17.74 10.04
N SER A 93 -10.44 18.04 11.26
CA SER A 93 -9.31 18.92 11.55
C SER A 93 -8.56 18.52 12.82
N GLU A 94 -7.32 18.94 12.92
CA GLU A 94 -6.48 18.71 14.09
C GLU A 94 -7.08 19.33 15.38
N ASP A 95 -7.74 20.48 15.27
CA ASP A 95 -8.41 21.14 16.40
C ASP A 95 -9.56 20.28 16.98
N GLU A 96 -10.21 19.48 16.14
CA GLU A 96 -11.29 18.58 16.54
C GLU A 96 -10.76 17.24 17.05
N LEU A 97 -9.65 16.76 16.47
CA LEU A 97 -9.00 15.51 16.86
C LEU A 97 -7.48 15.62 16.67
N PRO A 98 -6.73 15.90 17.76
CA PRO A 98 -5.28 15.80 17.74
C PRO A 98 -4.85 14.36 17.45
N THR A 99 -3.77 14.20 16.68
CA THR A 99 -3.22 12.90 16.28
C THR A 99 -2.95 12.00 17.49
N ARG A 100 -3.33 10.73 17.38
CA ARG A 100 -3.04 9.67 18.33
C ARG A 100 -2.47 8.47 17.60
N VAL A 101 -1.49 7.80 18.20
CA VAL A 101 -0.96 6.53 17.67
C VAL A 101 -1.82 5.39 18.19
N LEU A 102 -2.38 4.57 17.29
CA LEU A 102 -3.09 3.35 17.66
C LEU A 102 -2.11 2.20 17.93
N LYS A 103 -2.62 1.08 18.45
CA LYS A 103 -1.78 -0.04 18.89
C LYS A 103 -0.90 -0.62 17.78
N ASP A 104 -1.42 -0.64 16.56
CA ASP A 104 -0.77 -1.11 15.33
C ASP A 104 0.24 -0.09 14.77
N GLY A 105 0.24 1.14 15.28
CA GLY A 105 1.07 2.26 14.87
C GLY A 105 0.36 3.24 13.91
N THR A 106 -0.85 2.95 13.44
CA THR A 106 -1.60 3.89 12.59
C THR A 106 -1.83 5.22 13.32
N LEU A 107 -1.84 6.32 12.55
CA LEU A 107 -2.07 7.66 13.08
C LEU A 107 -3.56 8.02 12.96
N LEU A 108 -4.28 7.94 14.08
CA LEU A 108 -5.65 8.44 14.19
C LEU A 108 -5.64 9.96 14.30
N GLY A 109 -6.06 10.63 13.23
CA GLY A 109 -6.20 12.07 13.16
C GLY A 109 -6.73 12.49 11.78
N CYS A 110 -6.67 13.79 11.48
CA CYS A 110 -7.25 14.37 10.27
C CYS A 110 -6.21 14.99 9.32
N ARG A 111 -4.91 14.94 9.64
CA ARG A 111 -3.86 15.40 8.74
C ARG A 111 -3.79 14.50 7.51
N LYS A 112 -3.04 14.94 6.50
CA LYS A 112 -2.82 14.16 5.29
C LYS A 112 -2.31 12.74 5.65
N TRP A 113 -2.88 11.70 5.05
CA TRP A 113 -2.55 10.28 5.28
C TRP A 113 -2.93 9.69 6.65
N GLU A 114 -3.47 10.49 7.58
CA GLU A 114 -4.03 9.96 8.82
C GLU A 114 -5.39 9.31 8.57
N LEU A 115 -5.87 8.50 9.51
CA LEU A 115 -7.04 7.64 9.31
C LEU A 115 -8.33 8.40 8.95
N LEU A 116 -8.47 9.66 9.36
CA LEU A 116 -9.64 10.50 9.02
C LEU A 116 -9.33 11.58 7.99
N ASP A 117 -8.21 11.48 7.26
CA ASP A 117 -7.96 12.34 6.10
C ASP A 117 -9.13 12.25 5.12
N LEU A 118 -9.76 13.40 4.84
CA LEU A 118 -10.90 13.48 3.94
C LEU A 118 -10.55 13.03 2.51
N LEU A 119 -9.28 13.10 2.11
CA LEU A 119 -8.83 12.69 0.78
C LEU A 119 -8.93 11.17 0.55
N TRP A 120 -9.01 10.36 1.62
CA TRP A 120 -9.36 8.93 1.49
C TRP A 120 -10.73 8.71 0.83
N SER A 121 -11.61 9.72 0.84
CA SER A 121 -12.88 9.67 0.11
C SER A 121 -12.70 9.54 -1.41
N GLU A 122 -11.53 9.88 -1.96
CA GLU A 122 -11.20 9.58 -3.35
C GLU A 122 -11.15 8.07 -3.61
N ALA A 123 -10.57 7.29 -2.69
CA ALA A 123 -10.54 5.83 -2.76
C ALA A 123 -11.94 5.24 -2.79
N LEU A 124 -12.83 5.69 -1.90
CA LEU A 124 -14.26 5.32 -1.91
C LEU A 124 -14.89 5.59 -3.28
N LEU A 125 -14.75 6.80 -3.83
CA LEU A 125 -15.39 7.14 -5.09
C LEU A 125 -14.84 6.30 -6.25
N LYS A 126 -13.52 6.12 -6.30
CA LYS A 126 -12.86 5.33 -7.35
C LYS A 126 -13.23 3.87 -7.26
N TRP A 127 -13.20 3.31 -6.05
CA TRP A 127 -13.57 1.92 -5.80
C TRP A 127 -14.95 1.62 -6.33
N ILE A 128 -15.96 2.41 -5.96
CA ILE A 128 -17.32 2.16 -6.45
C ILE A 128 -17.37 2.35 -7.97
N GLU A 129 -16.75 3.40 -8.53
CA GLU A 129 -16.69 3.63 -10.00
C GLU A 129 -16.09 2.45 -10.79
N ASN A 130 -15.22 1.64 -10.16
CA ASN A 130 -14.46 0.59 -10.83
C ASN A 130 -14.74 -0.83 -10.32
N LEU A 131 -15.77 -1.05 -9.48
CA LEU A 131 -16.15 -2.37 -8.93
C LEU A 131 -16.17 -3.51 -9.95
N ARG A 132 -16.48 -3.21 -11.21
CA ARG A 132 -16.58 -4.19 -12.32
C ARG A 132 -15.73 -3.81 -13.54
N HIS A 133 -14.88 -2.79 -13.41
CA HIS A 133 -14.17 -2.17 -14.53
C HIS A 133 -12.66 -2.19 -14.29
N HIS A 134 -12.09 -3.38 -14.21
CA HIS A 134 -10.65 -3.55 -14.09
C HIS A 134 -9.95 -3.47 -15.46
N ALA A 135 -8.71 -3.00 -15.46
CA ALA A 135 -7.80 -3.14 -16.58
C ALA A 135 -7.59 -4.64 -16.91
N PRO A 136 -7.34 -5.02 -18.18
CA PRO A 136 -7.11 -6.42 -18.52
C PRO A 136 -5.90 -7.01 -17.80
N PHE A 137 -6.06 -8.21 -17.24
CA PHE A 137 -4.94 -8.97 -16.66
C PHE A 137 -4.02 -9.53 -17.77
N ALA A 138 -2.78 -9.05 -17.83
CA ALA A 138 -1.78 -9.60 -18.71
C ALA A 138 -1.27 -10.97 -18.20
N THR A 139 -0.93 -11.88 -19.12
CA THR A 139 -0.67 -13.30 -18.80
C THR A 139 0.70 -13.80 -19.29
N ASN A 140 1.58 -12.89 -19.72
CA ASN A 140 2.93 -13.21 -20.17
C ASN A 140 3.97 -12.52 -19.28
N PRO A 141 4.14 -13.00 -18.03
CA PRO A 141 5.04 -12.40 -17.05
C PRO A 141 6.52 -12.53 -17.46
N ALA A 142 7.30 -11.55 -17.04
CA ALA A 142 8.74 -11.58 -17.25
C ALA A 142 9.42 -12.69 -16.44
N LEU A 143 10.35 -13.41 -17.07
CA LEU A 143 11.31 -14.30 -16.42
C LEU A 143 12.72 -13.81 -16.74
N VAL A 144 13.35 -13.14 -15.78
CA VAL A 144 14.60 -12.38 -15.98
C VAL A 144 15.77 -13.08 -15.31
N LYS A 145 16.85 -13.30 -16.04
CA LYS A 145 18.09 -13.83 -15.46
C LYS A 145 18.85 -12.72 -14.73
N MET A 146 19.29 -12.99 -13.50
CA MET A 146 20.17 -12.15 -12.69
C MET A 146 21.60 -12.66 -12.71
N ASP A 147 22.53 -11.79 -12.31
CA ASP A 147 23.90 -12.19 -11.98
C ASP A 147 23.94 -12.99 -10.65
N SER A 148 25.07 -13.65 -10.38
CA SER A 148 25.28 -14.44 -9.16
C SER A 148 25.53 -13.59 -7.91
N ASP A 149 25.93 -12.33 -8.09
CA ASP A 149 26.03 -11.28 -7.07
C ASP A 149 25.11 -10.16 -7.53
N VAL A 150 24.01 -9.95 -6.80
CA VAL A 150 22.95 -9.02 -7.19
C VAL A 150 22.44 -8.25 -5.98
N VAL A 151 22.21 -6.95 -6.16
CA VAL A 151 21.63 -6.06 -5.15
C VAL A 151 20.21 -5.68 -5.54
N LEU A 152 19.27 -5.91 -4.63
CA LEU A 152 17.88 -5.46 -4.70
C LEU A 152 17.66 -4.30 -3.72
N ALA A 153 16.88 -3.30 -4.11
CA ALA A 153 16.31 -2.31 -3.20
C ALA A 153 14.78 -2.41 -3.24
N ILE A 154 14.14 -2.65 -2.10
CA ILE A 154 12.72 -2.99 -2.01
C ILE A 154 12.01 -2.02 -1.06
N ALA A 155 10.90 -1.43 -1.51
CA ALA A 155 10.01 -0.59 -0.70
C ALA A 155 8.56 -0.79 -1.14
N GLY A 156 7.63 -0.91 -0.19
CA GLY A 156 6.19 -0.82 -0.41
C GLY A 156 5.63 0.51 0.08
N ASP A 157 4.42 0.85 -0.34
CA ASP A 157 3.63 1.93 0.27
C ASP A 157 4.38 3.27 0.20
N TRP A 158 5.12 3.43 -0.90
CA TRP A 158 6.01 4.55 -1.17
C TRP A 158 5.32 5.64 -1.98
N GLY A 159 4.30 5.29 -2.78
CA GLY A 159 3.65 6.13 -3.78
C GLY A 159 2.75 7.24 -3.22
N THR A 160 3.24 8.01 -2.26
CA THR A 160 2.57 9.21 -1.71
C THR A 160 2.94 10.49 -2.46
N GLY A 161 4.01 10.44 -3.26
CA GLY A 161 4.53 11.56 -4.04
C GLY A 161 5.27 12.63 -3.23
N PRO A 162 5.83 13.66 -3.90
CA PRO A 162 6.50 14.78 -3.26
C PRO A 162 5.48 15.81 -2.74
N PHE A 163 4.61 15.40 -1.80
CA PHE A 163 3.50 16.24 -1.35
C PHE A 163 3.92 17.46 -0.53
N ASP A 164 5.16 17.51 -0.05
CA ASP A 164 5.83 18.70 0.47
C ASP A 164 7.36 18.61 0.26
N SER A 165 8.11 19.62 0.75
CA SER A 165 9.57 19.72 0.57
C SER A 165 10.39 18.67 1.34
N HIS A 166 9.78 17.98 2.30
CA HIS A 166 10.40 16.97 3.16
C HIS A 166 9.69 15.62 3.05
N ALA A 167 8.91 15.41 1.98
CA ALA A 167 8.11 14.21 1.78
C ALA A 167 8.97 12.93 1.94
N PRO A 168 8.57 11.99 2.82
CA PRO A 168 9.30 10.75 3.08
C PRO A 168 9.65 9.95 1.83
N ALA A 169 8.74 9.88 0.86
CA ALA A 169 8.96 9.20 -0.42
C ALA A 169 10.23 9.73 -1.13
N VAL A 170 10.45 11.04 -1.13
CA VAL A 170 11.62 11.66 -1.77
C VAL A 170 12.90 11.31 -1.01
N ALA A 171 12.87 11.35 0.32
CA ALA A 171 14.01 11.02 1.16
C ALA A 171 14.40 9.53 1.02
N VAL A 172 13.43 8.61 1.10
CA VAL A 172 13.64 7.17 0.85
C VAL A 172 14.18 6.93 -0.56
N ALA A 173 13.63 7.58 -1.58
CA ALA A 173 14.12 7.45 -2.96
C ALA A 173 15.58 7.91 -3.12
N ASN A 174 15.97 8.97 -2.42
CA ASN A 174 17.36 9.43 -2.41
C ASN A 174 18.30 8.39 -1.78
N GLN A 175 17.91 7.76 -0.67
CA GLN A 175 18.72 6.70 -0.04
C GLN A 175 18.80 5.44 -0.94
N MET A 176 17.68 5.06 -1.56
CA MET A 176 17.66 3.94 -2.52
C MET A 176 18.59 4.16 -3.72
N GLN A 177 18.74 5.39 -4.21
CA GLN A 177 19.73 5.71 -5.26
C GLN A 177 21.17 5.44 -4.80
N LEU A 178 21.49 5.75 -3.54
CA LEU A 178 22.81 5.46 -2.93
C LEU A 178 23.05 3.96 -2.75
N ALA A 179 22.01 3.14 -2.73
CA ALA A 179 22.13 1.69 -2.64
C ALA A 179 22.87 1.08 -3.86
N GLN A 180 22.86 1.77 -5.00
CA GLN A 180 23.35 1.31 -6.31
C GLN A 180 22.83 -0.08 -6.66
N ALA A 181 21.51 -0.28 -6.51
CA ALA A 181 20.88 -1.57 -6.73
C ALA A 181 20.89 -1.98 -8.21
N ASP A 182 21.05 -3.28 -8.45
CA ASP A 182 20.88 -3.89 -9.76
C ASP A 182 19.40 -3.87 -10.16
N PHE A 183 18.52 -4.16 -9.21
CA PHE A 183 17.08 -4.07 -9.39
C PHE A 183 16.43 -3.31 -8.24
N THR A 184 15.42 -2.49 -8.55
CA THR A 184 14.56 -1.87 -7.52
C THR A 184 13.15 -2.44 -7.64
N ILE A 185 12.47 -2.66 -6.53
CA ILE A 185 11.16 -3.31 -6.51
C ILE A 185 10.20 -2.49 -5.63
N HIS A 186 9.11 -2.03 -6.25
CA HIS A 186 7.99 -1.40 -5.55
C HIS A 186 6.97 -2.48 -5.17
N LEU A 187 6.60 -2.60 -3.90
CA LEU A 187 5.65 -3.62 -3.42
C LEU A 187 4.18 -3.19 -3.55
N GLY A 188 3.90 -2.15 -4.32
CA GLY A 188 2.54 -1.63 -4.54
C GLY A 188 2.20 -0.46 -3.61
N ASP A 189 1.00 0.08 -3.81
CA ASP A 189 0.41 1.25 -3.14
C ASP A 189 0.96 2.62 -3.57
N VAL A 190 0.22 3.18 -4.53
CA VAL A 190 0.19 4.58 -4.92
C VAL A 190 -1.12 5.21 -4.47
N TYR A 191 -1.03 6.25 -3.66
CA TYR A 191 -2.14 6.79 -2.92
C TYR A 191 -2.81 7.98 -3.60
N TYR A 192 -4.09 8.26 -3.35
CA TYR A 192 -5.03 7.57 -2.46
C TYR A 192 -5.72 6.36 -3.10
N ALA A 193 -5.73 6.26 -4.43
CA ALA A 193 -6.53 5.28 -5.14
C ALA A 193 -5.86 4.77 -6.43
N GLY A 194 -4.53 4.90 -6.52
CA GLY A 194 -3.73 4.53 -7.68
C GLY A 194 -4.27 5.07 -9.01
N THR A 195 -4.91 6.24 -8.99
CA THR A 195 -5.48 6.81 -10.21
C THR A 195 -4.38 7.07 -11.22
N HIS A 196 -4.73 7.11 -12.50
CA HIS A 196 -3.74 7.42 -13.55
C HIS A 196 -2.93 8.70 -13.27
N SER A 197 -3.55 9.74 -12.71
CA SER A 197 -2.82 10.97 -12.37
C SER A 197 -1.88 10.82 -11.17
N GLN A 198 -2.24 9.99 -10.19
CA GLN A 198 -1.38 9.69 -9.04
C GLN A 198 -0.20 8.83 -9.48
N GLU A 199 -0.47 7.71 -10.15
CA GLU A 199 0.54 6.82 -10.75
C GLU A 199 1.55 7.56 -11.62
N ASP A 200 1.07 8.41 -12.55
CA ASP A 200 1.95 9.13 -13.47
C ASP A 200 2.90 10.10 -12.74
N VAL A 201 2.42 10.77 -11.69
CA VAL A 201 3.13 11.82 -10.94
C VAL A 201 3.98 11.24 -9.82
N ASP A 202 3.42 10.38 -8.99
CA ASP A 202 4.05 9.92 -7.75
C ASP A 202 5.15 8.91 -8.07
N MET A 203 5.00 8.11 -9.15
CA MET A 203 6.06 7.21 -9.63
C MET A 203 7.18 7.91 -10.41
N VAL A 204 7.11 9.24 -10.63
CA VAL A 204 8.22 9.99 -11.27
C VAL A 204 9.53 9.81 -10.50
N GLY A 205 9.45 9.84 -9.17
CA GLY A 205 10.61 9.79 -8.29
C GLY A 205 11.16 8.38 -8.04
N TRP A 206 10.54 7.33 -8.58
CA TRP A 206 10.95 5.95 -8.28
C TRP A 206 12.38 5.67 -8.76
N PRO A 207 13.32 5.33 -7.85
CA PRO A 207 14.71 5.04 -8.20
C PRO A 207 14.82 3.86 -9.15
N GLN A 208 15.49 4.04 -10.28
CA GLN A 208 15.67 2.95 -11.25
C GLN A 208 16.87 2.09 -10.89
N GLY A 209 16.70 0.76 -10.94
CA GLY A 209 17.80 -0.19 -10.81
C GLY A 209 18.66 -0.24 -12.07
N LYS A 210 19.93 -0.61 -11.94
CA LYS A 210 20.89 -0.68 -13.06
C LYS A 210 20.41 -1.58 -14.21
N HIS A 211 19.74 -2.68 -13.89
CA HIS A 211 19.25 -3.68 -14.83
C HIS A 211 17.73 -3.65 -15.01
N GLY A 212 17.03 -2.85 -14.21
CA GLY A 212 15.60 -2.62 -14.33
C GLY A 212 14.92 -2.42 -12.99
N SER A 213 13.64 -2.10 -13.07
CA SER A 213 12.77 -1.94 -11.91
C SER A 213 11.51 -2.78 -12.11
N PHE A 214 10.88 -3.14 -11.00
CA PHE A 214 9.63 -3.89 -10.96
C PHE A 214 8.64 -3.26 -9.99
N THR A 215 7.35 -3.46 -10.22
CA THR A 215 6.28 -2.98 -9.34
C THR A 215 5.16 -4.01 -9.24
N LEU A 216 4.61 -4.17 -8.04
CA LEU A 216 3.45 -5.02 -7.78
C LEU A 216 2.17 -4.17 -7.76
N ASN A 217 1.04 -4.82 -8.04
CA ASN A 217 -0.30 -4.23 -7.92
C ASN A 217 -0.81 -4.36 -6.47
N SER A 218 -1.70 -3.49 -6.03
CA SER A 218 -2.17 -3.39 -4.64
C SER A 218 -3.67 -3.13 -4.49
N ASN A 219 -4.17 -3.01 -3.26
CA ASN A 219 -5.54 -2.58 -3.02
C ASN A 219 -5.80 -1.14 -3.51
N HIS A 220 -4.87 -0.20 -3.29
CA HIS A 220 -5.06 1.19 -3.73
C HIS A 220 -5.10 1.31 -5.25
N GLU A 221 -4.23 0.62 -5.97
CA GLU A 221 -4.31 0.54 -7.44
C GLU A 221 -5.65 -0.03 -7.92
N MET A 222 -6.16 -1.06 -7.23
CA MET A 222 -7.41 -1.72 -7.57
C MET A 222 -8.65 -0.85 -7.32
N TYR A 223 -8.58 0.17 -6.45
CA TYR A 223 -9.68 1.15 -6.32
C TYR A 223 -9.95 1.88 -7.63
N SER A 224 -8.93 2.17 -8.44
CA SER A 224 -9.12 2.71 -9.79
C SER A 224 -9.14 1.66 -10.89
N GLY A 225 -9.37 0.39 -10.53
CA GLY A 225 -9.38 -0.74 -11.46
C GLY A 225 -8.01 -1.05 -12.07
N ALA A 226 -6.91 -0.63 -11.45
CA ALA A 226 -5.53 -0.79 -11.92
C ALA A 226 -5.22 -0.19 -13.31
N HIS A 227 -6.08 0.68 -13.85
CA HIS A 227 -5.82 1.31 -15.17
C HIS A 227 -4.60 2.22 -15.14
N GLY A 228 -4.41 2.97 -14.04
CA GLY A 228 -3.22 3.79 -13.81
C GLY A 228 -1.98 2.91 -13.73
N TYR A 229 -2.01 1.93 -12.84
CA TYR A 229 -0.97 0.92 -12.64
C TYR A 229 -0.46 0.30 -13.95
N PHE A 230 -1.33 -0.32 -14.75
CA PHE A 230 -0.86 -1.02 -15.97
C PHE A 230 -0.27 -0.08 -17.01
N LYS A 231 -0.74 1.17 -17.06
CA LYS A 231 -0.14 2.18 -17.93
C LYS A 231 1.23 2.61 -17.43
N GLU A 232 1.39 2.78 -16.12
CA GLU A 232 2.65 3.16 -15.51
C GLU A 232 3.68 2.01 -15.56
N LEU A 233 3.22 0.78 -15.34
CA LEU A 233 3.97 -0.47 -15.54
C LEU A 233 4.59 -0.52 -16.94
N ALA A 234 3.80 -0.28 -17.99
CA ALA A 234 4.28 -0.27 -19.36
C ALA A 234 5.31 0.84 -19.64
N LYS A 235 5.22 1.96 -18.92
CA LYS A 235 6.02 3.17 -19.15
C LYS A 235 7.35 3.16 -18.38
N ARG A 236 7.33 2.87 -17.08
CA ARG A 236 8.48 2.95 -16.17
C ARG A 236 9.09 1.59 -15.83
N PHE A 237 8.36 0.51 -16.02
CA PHE A 237 8.79 -0.85 -15.64
C PHE A 237 8.81 -1.80 -16.86
N PRO A 238 9.42 -1.42 -18.00
CA PRO A 238 9.29 -2.16 -19.25
C PRO A 238 9.88 -3.58 -19.18
N VAL A 239 10.82 -3.83 -18.26
CA VAL A 239 11.42 -5.16 -18.04
C VAL A 239 10.38 -6.18 -17.55
N GLN A 240 9.29 -5.73 -16.92
CA GLN A 240 8.22 -6.58 -16.39
C GLN A 240 7.22 -7.05 -17.48
N GLN A 241 7.38 -6.59 -18.73
CA GLN A 241 6.56 -7.02 -19.87
C GLN A 241 5.05 -6.77 -19.70
N GLY A 242 4.70 -5.66 -19.02
CA GLY A 242 3.31 -5.22 -18.86
C GLY A 242 2.44 -6.18 -18.03
N THR A 243 3.04 -7.10 -17.28
CA THR A 243 2.36 -8.08 -16.44
C THR A 243 2.58 -7.75 -14.97
N SER A 244 1.57 -7.83 -14.12
CA SER A 244 1.65 -7.39 -12.70
C SER A 244 2.41 -8.33 -11.76
N TYR A 245 2.98 -9.40 -12.31
CA TYR A 245 3.75 -10.42 -11.62
C TYR A 245 4.92 -10.85 -12.49
N PHE A 246 6.00 -11.32 -11.87
CA PHE A 246 7.27 -11.59 -12.54
C PHE A 246 8.16 -12.56 -11.75
N ALA A 247 9.21 -13.06 -12.38
CA ALA A 247 10.25 -13.82 -11.70
C ALA A 247 11.65 -13.36 -12.12
N LEU A 248 12.57 -13.31 -11.15
CA LEU A 248 14.00 -13.15 -11.35
C LEU A 248 14.71 -14.42 -10.93
N TYR A 249 15.75 -14.85 -11.63
CA TYR A 249 16.46 -16.07 -11.26
C TYR A 249 17.96 -16.02 -11.58
N ASN A 250 18.76 -16.73 -10.78
CA ASN A 250 20.12 -17.14 -11.13
C ASN A 250 20.27 -18.65 -10.84
N ASP A 251 21.50 -19.15 -10.68
CA ASP A 251 21.71 -20.57 -10.42
C ASP A 251 21.22 -21.01 -9.02
N ASP A 252 21.25 -20.10 -8.04
CA ASP A 252 20.94 -20.37 -6.63
C ASP A 252 19.53 -19.90 -6.22
N TRP A 253 19.08 -18.76 -6.76
CA TRP A 253 17.87 -18.06 -6.34
C TRP A 253 16.77 -18.04 -7.41
N LEU A 254 15.53 -18.19 -6.95
CA LEU A 254 14.32 -17.76 -7.61
C LEU A 254 13.65 -16.68 -6.75
N VAL A 255 13.43 -15.51 -7.32
CA VAL A 255 12.66 -14.41 -6.73
C VAL A 255 11.35 -14.30 -7.51
N VAL A 256 10.19 -14.31 -6.84
CA VAL A 256 8.87 -14.27 -7.48
C VAL A 256 8.08 -13.09 -6.93
N GLY A 257 7.76 -12.12 -7.79
CA GLY A 257 6.84 -11.03 -7.49
C GLY A 257 5.41 -11.40 -7.86
N LEU A 258 4.47 -11.20 -6.94
CA LEU A 258 3.08 -11.63 -7.06
C LEU A 258 2.13 -10.44 -7.21
N ASP A 259 1.11 -10.61 -8.06
CA ASP A 259 -0.11 -9.80 -7.98
C ASP A 259 -1.08 -10.48 -7.00
N SER A 260 -1.14 -9.94 -5.79
CA SER A 260 -2.04 -10.42 -4.74
C SER A 260 -3.37 -9.66 -4.68
N ALA A 261 -3.55 -8.61 -5.49
CA ALA A 261 -4.68 -7.69 -5.35
C ALA A 261 -5.73 -7.87 -6.46
N TYR A 262 -5.31 -8.17 -7.69
CA TYR A 262 -6.21 -8.21 -8.85
C TYR A 262 -7.38 -9.19 -8.69
N ALA A 263 -7.15 -10.30 -7.99
CA ALA A 263 -8.16 -11.33 -7.71
C ALA A 263 -8.73 -11.26 -6.29
N SER A 264 -8.32 -10.25 -5.51
CA SER A 264 -8.87 -10.03 -4.16
C SER A 264 -10.33 -9.61 -4.23
N ASP A 265 -11.06 -9.82 -3.14
CA ASP A 265 -12.48 -9.50 -3.06
C ASP A 265 -12.69 -7.98 -3.10
N ALA A 266 -13.32 -7.51 -4.19
CA ALA A 266 -13.67 -6.11 -4.37
C ALA A 266 -14.59 -5.59 -3.26
N MET A 267 -15.48 -6.42 -2.71
CA MET A 267 -16.38 -6.01 -1.63
C MET A 267 -15.70 -5.91 -0.27
N ASN A 268 -14.52 -6.50 -0.13
CA ASN A 268 -13.61 -6.28 0.99
C ASN A 268 -12.49 -5.29 0.64
N LEU A 269 -12.71 -4.40 -0.34
CA LEU A 269 -11.76 -3.36 -0.76
C LEU A 269 -10.36 -3.91 -1.09
N TYR A 270 -10.33 -5.13 -1.62
CA TYR A 270 -9.11 -5.83 -2.01
C TYR A 270 -8.10 -6.05 -0.87
N MET A 271 -8.51 -5.96 0.40
CA MET A 271 -7.60 -5.99 1.57
C MET A 271 -6.95 -7.35 1.86
N ASP A 272 -7.54 -8.43 1.35
CA ASP A 272 -7.05 -9.78 1.58
C ASP A 272 -6.40 -10.36 0.31
N GLY A 273 -5.11 -10.64 0.37
CA GLY A 273 -4.37 -11.14 -0.77
C GLY A 273 -4.94 -12.44 -1.36
N THR A 274 -5.16 -12.46 -2.67
CA THR A 274 -5.67 -13.62 -3.42
C THR A 274 -4.95 -13.76 -4.76
N LEU A 275 -4.64 -15.00 -5.16
CA LEU A 275 -4.04 -15.31 -6.46
C LEU A 275 -5.10 -15.74 -7.47
N ASN A 276 -5.04 -15.25 -8.71
CA ASN A 276 -5.82 -15.84 -9.80
C ASN A 276 -5.21 -17.14 -10.33
N THR A 277 -6.04 -17.89 -11.05
CA THR A 277 -5.68 -19.17 -11.66
C THR A 277 -4.51 -19.05 -12.64
N GLN A 278 -4.45 -18.00 -13.46
CA GLN A 278 -3.41 -17.82 -14.47
C GLN A 278 -2.02 -17.68 -13.84
N GLN A 279 -1.91 -16.87 -12.78
CA GLN A 279 -0.68 -16.70 -12.00
C GLN A 279 -0.31 -18.00 -11.28
N ILE A 280 -1.28 -18.71 -10.67
CA ILE A 280 -1.03 -20.01 -10.02
C ILE A 280 -0.45 -21.02 -11.00
N GLU A 281 -1.05 -21.17 -12.19
CA GLU A 281 -0.57 -22.12 -13.19
C GLU A 281 0.81 -21.72 -13.72
N TRP A 282 1.07 -20.43 -13.91
CA TRP A 282 2.41 -19.95 -14.26
C TRP A 282 3.46 -20.26 -13.18
N MET A 283 3.15 -20.02 -11.90
CA MET A 283 4.06 -20.29 -10.77
C MET A 283 4.50 -21.76 -10.72
N LYS A 284 3.61 -22.69 -11.07
CA LYS A 284 3.92 -24.13 -11.14
C LYS A 284 4.96 -24.47 -12.20
N THR A 285 5.10 -23.64 -13.24
CA THR A 285 6.07 -23.84 -14.35
C THR A 285 7.46 -23.27 -14.06
N LEU A 286 7.61 -22.48 -12.99
CA LEU A 286 8.88 -21.81 -12.68
C LEU A 286 10.01 -22.81 -12.39
N PRO A 287 11.26 -22.49 -12.79
CA PRO A 287 12.40 -23.36 -12.53
C PRO A 287 12.62 -23.49 -11.03
N LYS A 288 12.87 -24.70 -10.55
CA LYS A 288 13.24 -24.90 -9.15
C LYS A 288 14.67 -24.41 -8.91
N ARG A 289 14.86 -23.69 -7.80
CA ARG A 289 16.14 -23.16 -7.34
C ARG A 289 16.38 -23.55 -5.89
N LYS A 290 17.62 -23.40 -5.43
CA LYS A 290 18.01 -23.76 -4.06
C LYS A 290 17.27 -22.89 -3.06
N LYS A 291 17.22 -21.58 -3.33
CA LYS A 291 16.56 -20.55 -2.52
C LYS A 291 15.38 -19.94 -3.26
N LEU A 292 14.30 -19.72 -2.53
CA LEU A 292 13.06 -19.12 -3.01
C LEU A 292 12.73 -17.88 -2.18
N MET A 293 12.61 -16.73 -2.85
CA MET A 293 12.12 -15.47 -2.30
C MET A 293 10.79 -15.12 -2.95
N VAL A 294 9.80 -14.72 -2.14
CA VAL A 294 8.50 -14.22 -2.59
C VAL A 294 8.36 -12.74 -2.23
N LEU A 295 7.77 -11.97 -3.14
CA LEU A 295 7.45 -10.57 -2.97
C LEU A 295 5.96 -10.39 -3.27
N SER A 296 5.21 -9.77 -2.37
CA SER A 296 3.78 -9.49 -2.57
C SER A 296 3.43 -8.11 -2.01
N HIS A 297 2.27 -7.58 -2.39
CA HIS A 297 1.72 -6.44 -1.67
C HIS A 297 1.18 -6.90 -0.30
N HIS A 298 0.21 -7.81 -0.30
CA HIS A 298 -0.39 -8.36 0.92
C HIS A 298 0.55 -9.31 1.66
N GLN A 299 0.42 -9.31 2.98
CA GLN A 299 1.21 -10.06 3.95
C GLN A 299 0.86 -11.55 4.01
N GLY A 300 1.88 -12.39 4.26
CA GLY A 300 1.71 -13.83 4.49
C GLY A 300 1.35 -14.18 5.94
N PHE A 301 1.65 -13.29 6.89
CA PHE A 301 1.26 -13.40 8.30
C PHE A 301 0.53 -12.13 8.76
N ASP A 302 -0.26 -12.23 9.83
CA ASP A 302 -0.70 -11.02 10.55
C ASP A 302 0.49 -10.18 11.05
N ILE A 303 0.21 -8.95 11.50
CA ILE A 303 1.24 -8.00 11.92
C ILE A 303 2.15 -8.55 13.03
N SER A 304 1.65 -9.42 13.90
CA SER A 304 2.43 -10.07 14.97
C SER A 304 3.35 -11.19 14.47
N GLY A 305 3.17 -11.63 13.22
CA GLY A 305 3.82 -12.79 12.64
C GLY A 305 3.24 -14.10 13.15
N HIS A 306 2.05 -14.10 13.76
CA HIS A 306 1.50 -15.27 14.43
C HIS A 306 0.67 -16.15 13.53
N ASN A 307 -0.40 -15.60 12.96
CA ASN A 307 -1.34 -16.33 12.13
C ASN A 307 -1.00 -16.16 10.66
N LYS A 308 -1.05 -17.26 9.90
CA LYS A 308 -0.96 -17.24 8.44
C LYS A 308 -2.21 -16.58 7.87
N THR A 309 -2.05 -15.69 6.90
CA THR A 309 -3.18 -15.10 6.16
C THR A 309 -3.75 -16.07 5.13
N ALA A 310 -4.88 -15.72 4.53
CA ALA A 310 -5.50 -16.49 3.45
C ALA A 310 -4.58 -16.64 2.21
N LEU A 311 -3.63 -15.72 2.00
CA LEU A 311 -2.68 -15.76 0.89
C LEU A 311 -1.61 -16.86 1.05
N TYR A 312 -1.27 -17.23 2.29
CA TYR A 312 -0.09 -18.07 2.58
C TYR A 312 -0.14 -19.44 1.88
N GLN A 313 -1.23 -20.19 2.07
CA GLN A 313 -1.33 -21.57 1.58
C GLN A 313 -1.37 -21.63 0.05
N PRO A 314 -2.19 -20.82 -0.66
CA PRO A 314 -2.19 -20.78 -2.12
C PRO A 314 -0.81 -20.51 -2.74
N VAL A 315 -0.01 -19.61 -2.15
CA VAL A 315 1.37 -19.33 -2.61
C VAL A 315 2.25 -20.57 -2.47
N CYS A 316 2.23 -21.21 -1.31
CA CYS A 316 3.04 -22.41 -1.04
C CYS A 316 2.64 -23.57 -1.96
N ASP A 317 1.35 -23.78 -2.19
CA ASP A 317 0.83 -24.83 -3.07
C ASP A 317 1.24 -24.60 -4.53
N ALA A 318 1.14 -23.35 -5.01
CA ALA A 318 1.51 -22.99 -6.37
C ALA A 318 3.03 -23.13 -6.63
N LEU A 319 3.87 -22.79 -5.65
CA LEU A 319 5.33 -22.94 -5.74
C LEU A 319 5.81 -24.36 -5.40
N GLY A 320 4.96 -25.17 -4.77
CA GLY A 320 5.23 -26.55 -4.34
C GLY A 320 6.12 -26.66 -3.09
N ARG A 321 6.33 -25.56 -2.37
CA ARG A 321 7.06 -25.49 -1.08
C ARG A 321 6.85 -24.13 -0.41
N GLU A 322 7.09 -24.07 0.89
CA GLU A 322 7.21 -22.78 1.58
C GLU A 322 8.45 -22.01 1.07
N PRO A 323 8.34 -20.68 0.90
CA PRO A 323 9.47 -19.85 0.53
C PRO A 323 10.52 -19.78 1.65
N ASP A 324 11.78 -19.57 1.28
CA ASP A 324 12.85 -19.31 2.26
C ASP A 324 12.77 -17.86 2.77
N TYR A 325 12.34 -16.93 1.91
CA TYR A 325 12.16 -15.50 2.23
C TYR A 325 10.85 -14.96 1.68
N TRP A 326 10.18 -14.10 2.43
CA TRP A 326 8.97 -13.42 1.94
C TRP A 326 8.94 -11.96 2.42
N TYR A 327 8.90 -11.03 1.46
CA TYR A 327 8.77 -9.59 1.70
C TYR A 327 7.39 -9.11 1.26
N TRP A 328 6.77 -8.25 2.05
CA TRP A 328 5.49 -7.62 1.71
C TRP A 328 5.43 -6.14 2.13
N GLY A 329 4.47 -5.42 1.53
CA GLY A 329 4.07 -4.07 1.92
C GLY A 329 2.77 -4.11 2.73
N HIS A 330 1.78 -3.29 2.35
CA HIS A 330 0.39 -3.23 2.82
C HIS A 330 0.24 -2.80 4.28
N LEU A 331 0.94 -3.48 5.18
CA LEU A 331 1.17 -2.98 6.52
C LEU A 331 2.22 -1.88 6.43
N HIS A 332 1.89 -0.67 6.89
CA HIS A 332 2.76 0.51 6.77
C HIS A 332 4.00 0.49 7.70
N ASN A 333 4.43 -0.70 8.10
CA ASN A 333 5.49 -0.95 9.08
C ASN A 333 6.79 -1.41 8.42
N GLY A 334 7.90 -1.15 9.11
CA GLY A 334 9.15 -1.89 8.94
C GLY A 334 9.24 -2.98 9.99
N ILE A 335 9.24 -4.26 9.60
CA ILE A 335 9.26 -5.39 10.54
C ILE A 335 10.16 -6.51 10.01
N CYS A 336 11.05 -6.99 10.88
CA CYS A 336 11.78 -8.24 10.69
C CYS A 336 11.25 -9.30 11.66
N TYR A 337 10.63 -10.35 11.12
CA TYR A 337 10.14 -11.46 11.92
C TYR A 337 11.23 -12.49 12.21
N ALA A 338 11.09 -13.17 13.35
CA ALA A 338 11.87 -14.35 13.67
C ALA A 338 11.58 -15.47 12.66
N THR A 339 12.57 -16.32 12.40
CA THR A 339 12.41 -17.44 11.45
C THR A 339 11.34 -18.41 11.92
N GLN A 340 10.40 -18.75 11.04
CA GLN A 340 9.30 -19.67 11.32
C GLN A 340 9.28 -20.78 10.27
N GLY A 341 9.48 -22.03 10.67
CA GLY A 341 9.49 -23.16 9.73
C GLY A 341 10.60 -23.09 8.65
N GLY A 342 11.61 -22.21 8.82
CA GLY A 342 12.63 -21.92 7.82
C GLY A 342 12.35 -20.68 6.97
N LEU A 343 11.14 -20.11 7.03
CA LEU A 343 10.78 -18.86 6.38
C LEU A 343 11.32 -17.65 7.17
N HIS A 344 12.02 -16.77 6.46
CA HIS A 344 12.38 -15.43 6.91
C HIS A 344 11.40 -14.40 6.32
N ALA A 345 10.46 -13.95 7.14
CA ALA A 345 9.43 -12.98 6.75
C ALA A 345 9.86 -11.53 7.04
N ARG A 346 9.49 -10.59 6.17
CA ARG A 346 9.81 -9.16 6.27
C ARG A 346 8.61 -8.30 5.84
N CYS A 347 8.27 -7.31 6.65
CA CYS A 347 7.39 -6.21 6.27
C CYS A 347 8.25 -5.01 5.88
N ALA A 348 8.10 -4.54 4.64
CA ALA A 348 8.82 -3.41 4.06
C ALA A 348 7.84 -2.36 3.50
N GLY A 349 6.69 -2.17 4.15
CA GLY A 349 5.65 -1.21 3.76
C GLY A 349 5.74 0.17 4.43
N HIS A 350 6.85 0.50 5.08
CA HIS A 350 7.05 1.83 5.67
C HIS A 350 7.72 2.79 4.68
N GLY A 351 7.37 2.73 3.38
CA GLY A 351 8.05 3.46 2.33
C GLY A 351 7.82 4.98 2.36
N ALA A 352 6.62 5.44 2.72
CA ALA A 352 6.35 6.87 2.81
C ALA A 352 5.14 7.31 3.66
N ILE A 353 4.17 6.43 3.92
CA ILE A 353 3.01 6.80 4.75
C ILE A 353 3.47 7.12 6.18
N PRO A 354 3.00 8.23 6.78
CA PRO A 354 3.31 8.56 8.15
C PRO A 354 2.68 7.54 9.09
N TYR A 355 3.54 6.94 9.92
CA TYR A 355 3.15 5.87 10.82
C TYR A 355 3.90 6.02 12.14
N GLY A 356 3.28 5.65 13.25
CA GLY A 356 3.83 5.75 14.59
C GLY A 356 4.49 4.48 15.09
N THR A 357 4.91 4.51 16.37
CA THR A 357 5.46 3.32 17.02
C THR A 357 4.38 2.30 17.33
N THR A 358 4.52 1.09 16.78
CA THR A 358 3.58 -0.01 16.99
C THR A 358 3.75 -0.67 18.36
N SER A 359 2.85 -0.34 19.28
CA SER A 359 2.91 -0.86 20.65
C SER A 359 2.59 -2.35 20.77
N GLU A 360 1.81 -2.93 19.84
CA GLU A 360 1.42 -4.34 19.92
C GLU A 360 2.54 -5.33 19.56
N LEU A 361 3.63 -4.84 18.96
CA LEU A 361 4.83 -5.64 18.68
C LEU A 361 5.81 -5.66 19.86
N ASN A 362 5.59 -4.83 20.88
CA ASN A 362 6.49 -4.71 22.03
C ASN A 362 6.61 -6.04 22.78
N GLY A 363 7.82 -6.59 22.81
CA GLY A 363 8.11 -7.85 23.50
C GLY A 363 7.54 -9.09 22.82
N HIS A 364 7.03 -8.98 21.59
CA HIS A 364 6.53 -10.12 20.85
C HIS A 364 7.69 -10.99 20.37
N ALA A 365 7.78 -12.24 20.85
CA ALA A 365 8.93 -13.12 20.61
C ALA A 365 9.17 -13.47 19.13
N ARG A 366 8.20 -13.21 18.25
CA ARG A 366 8.29 -13.44 16.79
C ARG A 366 8.75 -12.21 16.01
N VAL A 367 9.01 -11.09 16.67
CA VAL A 367 9.48 -9.85 16.06
C VAL A 367 10.91 -9.62 16.51
N LEU A 368 11.86 -9.66 15.57
CA LEU A 368 13.27 -9.38 15.83
C LEU A 368 13.54 -7.88 15.84
N TRP A 369 12.79 -7.14 15.03
CA TRP A 369 12.88 -5.69 14.91
C TRP A 369 11.60 -5.15 14.31
N SER A 370 11.21 -3.96 14.78
CA SER A 370 10.30 -3.08 14.08
C SER A 370 10.83 -1.65 14.16
N GLU A 371 10.50 -0.81 13.19
CA GLU A 371 10.90 0.59 13.27
C GLU A 371 10.20 1.31 14.43
N THR A 372 10.98 2.06 15.21
CA THR A 372 10.55 2.76 16.43
C THR A 372 11.22 4.12 16.59
N GLN A 373 12.18 4.45 15.74
CA GLN A 373 12.88 5.73 15.78
C GLN A 373 12.00 6.80 15.17
N LEU A 374 11.67 7.80 15.97
CA LEU A 374 10.99 9.00 15.50
C LEU A 374 11.81 9.71 14.43
N ALA A 375 11.13 10.16 13.38
CA ALA A 375 11.71 10.87 12.24
C ALA A 375 12.09 12.32 12.58
N GLY A 376 11.55 12.88 13.67
CA GLY A 376 11.75 14.28 14.03
C GLY A 376 11.01 15.25 13.10
N ASP A 377 9.91 14.78 12.51
CA ASP A 377 9.05 15.54 11.59
C ASP A 377 8.13 16.48 12.39
N GLU A 378 8.26 17.80 12.20
CA GLU A 378 7.41 18.77 12.91
C GLU A 378 5.94 18.68 12.51
N ALA A 379 5.64 18.25 11.28
CA ALA A 379 4.26 18.08 10.81
C ALA A 379 3.62 16.80 11.37
N TYR A 380 4.45 15.78 11.63
CA TYR A 380 4.05 14.49 12.22
C TYR A 380 4.99 14.09 13.38
N PRO A 381 4.85 14.69 14.57
CA PRO A 381 5.79 14.45 15.69
C PRO A 381 5.89 12.99 16.14
N GLU A 382 4.82 12.24 15.94
CA GLU A 382 4.70 10.82 16.31
C GLU A 382 5.24 9.86 15.22
N ARG A 383 5.57 10.36 14.03
CA ARG A 383 5.99 9.55 12.90
C ARG A 383 7.37 8.93 13.14
N VAL A 384 7.47 7.63 12.93
CA VAL A 384 8.75 6.91 12.87
C VAL A 384 9.39 7.03 11.48
N LEU A 385 10.68 6.77 11.39
CA LEU A 385 11.40 6.82 10.11
C LEU A 385 10.72 5.92 9.07
N ASN A 386 10.46 6.49 7.89
CA ASN A 386 10.19 5.70 6.70
C ASN A 386 11.49 5.13 6.15
N GLY A 387 11.41 4.14 5.27
CA GLY A 387 12.60 3.41 4.85
C GLY A 387 12.39 2.39 3.73
N TYR A 388 13.45 1.63 3.47
CA TYR A 388 13.48 0.56 2.49
C TYR A 388 14.44 -0.54 2.95
N VAL A 389 14.37 -1.71 2.32
CA VAL A 389 15.34 -2.79 2.53
C VAL A 389 16.27 -2.95 1.34
N LYS A 390 17.58 -2.97 1.63
CA LYS A 390 18.62 -3.38 0.69
C LYS A 390 18.91 -4.86 0.91
N VAL A 391 18.84 -5.64 -0.16
CA VAL A 391 19.12 -7.07 -0.14
C VAL A 391 20.27 -7.37 -1.10
N ARG A 392 21.32 -8.04 -0.65
CA ARG A 392 22.37 -8.54 -1.54
C ARG A 392 22.36 -10.06 -1.54
N LEU A 393 22.26 -10.65 -2.72
CA LEU A 393 22.32 -12.10 -2.92
C LEU A 393 23.67 -12.45 -3.52
N VAL A 394 24.44 -13.34 -2.88
CA VAL A 394 25.76 -13.79 -3.38
C VAL A 394 25.86 -15.31 -3.24
N GLY A 395 25.85 -16.01 -4.37
CA GLY A 395 25.63 -17.46 -4.37
C GLY A 395 24.27 -17.76 -3.72
N ASP A 396 24.25 -18.65 -2.72
CA ASP A 396 23.04 -18.97 -1.94
C ASP A 396 22.88 -18.15 -0.64
N ASN A 397 23.77 -17.17 -0.41
CA ASN A 397 23.75 -16.31 0.76
C ASN A 397 22.96 -15.02 0.48
N ILE A 398 22.44 -14.44 1.56
CA ILE A 398 21.70 -13.20 1.56
C ILE A 398 22.16 -12.30 2.69
N GLU A 399 22.34 -11.02 2.37
CA GLU A 399 22.60 -9.94 3.33
C GLU A 399 21.45 -8.95 3.24
N GLU A 400 20.81 -8.65 4.36
CA GLU A 400 19.65 -7.75 4.43
C GLU A 400 20.00 -6.57 5.31
N THR A 401 19.61 -5.37 4.89
CA THR A 401 19.77 -4.16 5.71
C THR A 401 18.60 -3.22 5.47
N PHE A 402 17.88 -2.89 6.53
CA PHE A 402 16.85 -1.86 6.53
C PHE A 402 17.50 -0.51 6.79
N TYR A 403 17.20 0.46 5.93
CA TYR A 403 17.69 1.82 6.01
C TYR A 403 16.53 2.78 6.24
N GLY A 404 16.74 3.76 7.12
CA GLY A 404 15.84 4.88 7.30
C GLY A 404 16.03 5.90 6.18
N GLU A 405 15.03 6.77 6.00
CA GLU A 405 15.06 7.89 5.07
C GLU A 405 16.21 8.88 5.32
N ASP A 406 16.75 8.89 6.54
CA ASP A 406 17.93 9.65 6.96
C ASP A 406 19.27 8.95 6.62
N GLY A 407 19.23 7.75 6.04
CA GLY A 407 20.39 6.93 5.69
C GLY A 407 20.95 6.10 6.84
N SER A 408 20.34 6.14 8.02
CA SER A 408 20.76 5.31 9.16
C SER A 408 20.42 3.84 8.93
N VAL A 409 21.33 2.95 9.35
CA VAL A 409 21.05 1.50 9.39
C VAL A 409 20.13 1.24 10.58
N ARG A 410 18.92 0.75 10.28
CA ARG A 410 17.88 0.50 11.28
C ARG A 410 17.90 -0.93 11.77
N TRP A 411 18.19 -1.86 10.87
CA TRP A 411 18.39 -3.27 11.16
C TRP A 411 19.28 -3.92 10.10
N SER A 412 20.04 -4.95 10.49
CA SER A 412 20.90 -5.73 9.61
C SER A 412 20.86 -7.21 10.01
N SER A 413 20.91 -8.12 9.03
CA SER A 413 20.98 -9.56 9.29
C SER A 413 22.38 -10.07 9.67
N LYS A 414 23.41 -9.21 9.58
CA LYS A 414 24.79 -9.50 9.95
C LYS A 414 25.07 -9.39 11.45
#